data_AF-A0A3D0VTS2-F1
#
_entry.id   AF-A0A3D0VTS2-F1
#
_cell.length_a   1.000
_cell.length_b   1.000
_cell.length_c   1.000
_cell.angle_alpha   90.00
_cell.angle_beta   90.00
_cell.angle_gamma   90.00
#
_symmetry.space_group_name_H-M   'P 1'
#
loop_
_entity.id
_entity.type
_entity.pdbx_description
1 polymer ?
#
loop_
_entity_poly.entity_id
_entity_poly.type
_entity_poly.pdbx_seq_one_letter_code
_entity_poly.pdbx_strand_id
1 'polypeptide(L)'
;MSAYLVFMGIMGALDLVWLSVMTPAFYRKRLAGITDTIKFIPAILFYVLFSIAAVIFVVTPAAIMNLNVYLTFAYGAFFGLVAYGTYDLTNQATISNWPILVTIVDMLWGAFVTGISSVLTIYIFKTFFL
;
A
#
# COMPACT_ATOMS: atom_id res chain seq x y z
N MET A 1 -4.45 -9.42 16.48
CA MET A 1 -4.98 -10.25 15.37
C MET A 1 -6.06 -9.53 14.58
N SER A 2 -7.07 -8.92 15.22
CA SER A 2 -8.21 -8.30 14.54
C SER A 2 -7.83 -7.11 13.63
N ALA A 3 -6.99 -6.17 14.12
CA ALA A 3 -6.55 -5.02 13.32
C ALA A 3 -5.76 -5.42 12.05
N TYR A 4 -5.01 -6.51 12.11
CA TYR A 4 -4.28 -7.04 10.96
C TYR A 4 -5.20 -7.52 9.84
N LEU A 5 -6.20 -8.33 10.19
CA LEU A 5 -7.17 -8.83 9.20
C LEU A 5 -8.00 -7.69 8.59
N VAL A 6 -8.36 -6.69 9.40
CA VAL A 6 -9.07 -5.51 8.93
C VAL A 6 -8.21 -4.68 7.96
N PHE A 7 -6.97 -4.35 8.34
CA PHE A 7 -6.06 -3.61 7.47
C PHE A 7 -5.80 -4.33 6.16
N MET A 8 -5.44 -5.62 6.24
CA MET A 8 -5.16 -6.45 5.07
C MET A 8 -6.39 -6.56 4.15
N GLY A 9 -7.58 -6.71 4.73
CA GLY A 9 -8.83 -6.77 3.97
C GLY A 9 -9.14 -5.46 3.25
N ILE A 10 -9.00 -4.32 3.92
CA ILE A 10 -9.23 -3.00 3.30
C ILE A 10 -8.22 -2.72 2.20
N MET A 11 -6.93 -2.85 2.52
CA MET A 11 -5.85 -2.56 1.57
C MET A 11 -5.93 -3.49 0.37
N GLY A 12 -6.14 -4.80 0.59
CA GLY A 12 -6.32 -5.77 -0.48
C GLY A 12 -7.54 -5.48 -1.36
N ALA A 13 -8.67 -5.07 -0.78
CA ALA A 13 -9.85 -4.71 -1.56
C ALA A 13 -9.61 -3.47 -2.44
N LEU A 14 -8.96 -2.43 -1.89
CA LEU A 14 -8.62 -1.22 -2.63
C LEU A 14 -7.63 -1.51 -3.76
N ASP A 15 -6.62 -2.34 -3.50
CA ASP A 15 -5.65 -2.75 -4.51
C ASP A 15 -6.28 -3.63 -5.60
N LEU A 16 -7.21 -4.53 -5.26
CA LEU A 16 -7.93 -5.30 -6.26
C LEU A 16 -8.67 -4.40 -7.24
N VAL A 17 -9.34 -3.36 -6.73
CA VAL A 17 -10.01 -2.35 -7.57
C VAL A 17 -8.97 -1.61 -8.41
N TRP A 18 -7.91 -1.09 -7.78
CA TRP A 18 -6.85 -0.35 -8.48
C TRP A 18 -6.20 -1.17 -9.59
N LEU A 19 -5.72 -2.37 -9.29
CA LEU A 19 -5.04 -3.24 -10.24
C LEU A 19 -5.98 -3.71 -11.34
N SER A 20 -7.26 -3.95 -11.07
CA SER A 20 -8.23 -4.33 -12.12
C SER A 20 -8.40 -3.24 -13.19
N VAL A 21 -8.30 -1.97 -12.79
CA VAL A 21 -8.46 -0.80 -13.69
C VAL A 21 -7.11 -0.38 -14.28
N MET A 22 -6.10 -0.20 -13.43
CA MET A 22 -4.82 0.40 -13.80
C MET A 22 -3.90 -0.58 -14.53
N THR A 23 -4.02 -1.89 -14.30
CA THR A 23 -3.22 -2.88 -15.03
C THR A 23 -3.43 -2.79 -16.55
N PRO A 24 -4.65 -2.91 -17.09
CA PRO A 24 -4.87 -2.78 -18.54
C PRO A 24 -4.72 -1.34 -19.04
N ALA A 25 -5.14 -0.34 -18.26
CA ALA A 25 -5.16 1.05 -18.72
C ALA A 25 -3.77 1.72 -18.71
N PHE A 26 -2.92 1.37 -17.74
CA PHE A 26 -1.71 2.10 -17.42
C PHE A 26 -0.45 1.21 -17.38
N TYR A 27 -0.42 0.19 -16.52
CA TYR A 27 0.80 -0.58 -16.25
C TYR A 27 1.23 -1.46 -17.43
N ARG A 28 0.34 -2.26 -18.03
CA ARG A 28 0.69 -3.17 -19.14
C ARG A 28 1.35 -2.46 -20.33
N LYS A 29 0.86 -1.27 -20.67
CA LYS A 29 1.41 -0.49 -21.80
C LYS A 29 2.79 0.09 -21.50
N ARG A 30 3.06 0.42 -20.24
CA ARG A 30 4.29 1.10 -19.80
C ARG A 30 5.38 0.12 -19.38
N LEU A 31 5.00 -1.05 -18.89
CA LEU A 31 5.91 -2.11 -18.47
C LEU A 31 6.06 -3.22 -19.53
N ALA A 32 5.50 -3.01 -20.73
CA ALA A 32 5.67 -3.92 -21.87
C ALA A 32 7.16 -4.11 -22.16
N GLY A 33 7.60 -5.37 -22.23
CA GLY A 33 9.01 -5.72 -22.43
C GLY A 33 9.88 -5.69 -21.18
N ILE A 34 9.35 -5.32 -20.01
CA ILE A 34 10.02 -5.49 -18.71
C ILE A 34 9.55 -6.80 -18.05
N THR A 35 8.24 -7.00 -17.96
CA THR A 35 7.66 -8.24 -17.44
C THR A 35 6.24 -8.45 -17.94
N ASP A 36 5.97 -9.66 -18.43
CA ASP A 36 4.63 -10.07 -18.87
C ASP A 36 3.98 -11.09 -17.92
N THR A 37 4.68 -11.47 -16.85
CA THR A 37 4.24 -12.52 -15.92
C THR A 37 4.04 -12.00 -14.51
N ILE A 38 2.88 -12.30 -13.94
CA ILE A 38 2.59 -12.02 -12.54
C ILE A 38 3.14 -13.19 -11.71
N LYS A 39 4.06 -12.90 -10.80
CA LYS A 39 4.55 -13.87 -9.82
C LYS A 39 3.71 -13.76 -8.55
N PHE A 40 2.81 -14.71 -8.35
CA PHE A 40 1.87 -14.69 -7.21
C PHE A 40 2.54 -14.85 -5.85
N ILE A 41 3.60 -15.66 -5.73
CA ILE A 41 4.28 -15.89 -4.45
C ILE A 41 4.86 -14.58 -3.87
N PRO A 42 5.69 -13.80 -4.60
CA PRO A 42 6.13 -12.49 -4.12
C PRO A 42 4.99 -11.53 -3.78
N ALA A 43 3.93 -11.50 -4.59
CA ALA A 43 2.78 -10.63 -4.34
C ALA A 43 2.09 -10.96 -3.01
N ILE A 44 1.81 -12.25 -2.75
CA ILE A 44 1.20 -12.69 -1.49
C ILE A 44 2.09 -12.35 -0.30
N LEU A 45 3.40 -12.61 -0.41
CA LEU A 45 4.36 -12.27 0.65
C LEU A 45 4.39 -10.77 0.93
N PHE A 46 4.31 -9.93 -0.11
CA PHE A 46 4.19 -8.49 0.05
C PHE A 46 2.95 -8.13 0.88
N TYR A 47 1.75 -8.58 0.51
CA TYR A 47 0.53 -8.23 1.25
C TYR A 47 0.59 -8.65 2.72
N VAL A 48 1.14 -9.83 3.02
CA VAL A 48 1.30 -10.32 4.39
C VAL A 48 2.28 -9.45 5.17
N LEU A 49 3.51 -9.27 4.66
CA LEU A 49 4.55 -8.52 5.35
C LEU A 49 4.22 -7.03 5.48
N PHE A 50 3.69 -6.44 4.42
CA PHE A 50 3.30 -5.04 4.40
C PHE A 50 2.20 -4.75 5.41
N SER A 51 1.17 -5.61 5.48
CA SER A 51 0.08 -5.46 6.45
C SER A 51 0.57 -5.62 7.88
N ILE A 52 1.48 -6.56 8.16
CA ILE A 52 2.11 -6.70 9.48
C ILE A 52 2.84 -5.40 9.85
N ALA A 53 3.69 -4.89 8.96
CA ALA A 53 4.48 -3.71 9.21
C ALA A 53 3.61 -2.46 9.41
N ALA A 54 2.62 -2.24 8.54
CA ALA A 54 1.69 -1.11 8.66
C ALA A 54 0.91 -1.16 9.99
N VAL A 55 0.52 -2.35 10.45
CA VAL A 55 -0.16 -2.50 11.74
C VAL A 55 0.76 -2.19 12.91
N ILE A 56 2.00 -2.67 12.88
CA ILE A 56 2.98 -2.46 13.95
C ILE A 56 3.41 -1.00 14.03
N PHE A 57 3.68 -0.36 12.89
CA PHE A 57 4.29 0.97 12.85
C PHE A 57 3.30 2.12 12.72
N VAL A 58 2.07 1.87 12.24
CA VAL A 58 1.08 2.92 12.02
C VAL A 58 -0.18 2.69 12.83
N VAL A 59 -0.90 1.58 12.60
CA VAL A 59 -2.24 1.38 13.19
C VAL A 59 -2.17 1.24 14.71
N THR A 60 -1.25 0.42 15.23
CA THR A 60 -1.15 0.16 16.68
C THR A 60 -0.73 1.41 17.45
N PRO A 61 0.34 2.15 17.05
CA PRO A 61 0.69 3.40 17.70
C PRO A 61 -0.43 4.44 17.61
N ALA A 62 -1.08 4.55 16.45
CA ALA A 62 -2.17 5.50 16.27
C ALA A 62 -3.38 5.20 17.16
N ALA A 63 -3.70 3.92 17.38
CA ALA A 63 -4.76 3.50 18.29
C ALA A 63 -4.40 3.78 19.76
N ILE A 64 -3.20 3.37 20.22
CA ILE A 64 -2.75 3.52 21.61
C ILE A 64 -2.60 5.00 21.98
N MET A 65 -2.04 5.81 21.08
CA MET A 65 -1.81 7.24 21.29
C MET A 65 -3.04 8.10 20.99
N ASN A 66 -4.16 7.49 20.59
CA ASN A 66 -5.38 8.19 20.19
C ASN A 66 -5.14 9.31 19.17
N LEU A 67 -4.35 9.03 18.14
CA LEU A 67 -4.10 9.99 17.07
C LEU A 67 -5.40 10.37 16.36
N ASN A 68 -5.48 11.63 15.95
CA ASN A 68 -6.58 12.10 15.12
C ASN A 68 -6.49 11.51 13.69
N VAL A 69 -7.56 11.68 12.92
CA VAL A 69 -7.67 11.14 11.56
C VAL A 69 -6.56 11.67 10.63
N TYR A 70 -6.19 12.94 10.75
CA TYR A 70 -5.19 13.58 9.90
C TYR A 70 -3.79 13.01 10.15
N LEU A 71 -3.39 12.85 11.42
CA LEU A 71 -2.10 12.27 11.79
C LEU A 71 -2.03 10.79 11.43
N THR A 72 -3.12 10.05 11.65
CA THR A 72 -3.21 8.64 11.23
C THR A 72 -3.00 8.49 9.73
N PHE A 73 -3.71 9.30 8.93
CA PHE A 73 -3.56 9.32 7.48
C PHE A 73 -2.14 9.72 7.09
N ALA A 74 -1.58 10.78 7.68
CA ALA A 74 -0.25 11.26 7.35
C ALA A 74 0.85 10.22 7.62
N TYR A 75 0.80 9.53 8.76
CA TYR A 75 1.76 8.48 9.08
C TYR A 75 1.60 7.25 8.20
N GLY A 76 0.36 6.82 7.92
CA GLY A 76 0.10 5.74 6.97
C GLY A 76 0.56 6.11 5.56
N ALA A 77 0.29 7.34 5.12
CA ALA A 77 0.68 7.82 3.82
C ALA A 77 2.19 7.94 3.67
N PHE A 78 2.90 8.43 4.68
CA PHE A 78 4.34 8.47 4.67
C PHE A 78 4.96 7.06 4.66
N PHE A 79 4.42 6.14 5.47
CA PHE A 79 4.86 4.74 5.47
C PHE A 79 4.68 4.10 4.09
N GLY A 80 3.51 4.27 3.47
CA GLY A 80 3.22 3.78 2.12
C GLY A 80 4.12 4.41 1.05
N LEU A 81 4.33 5.72 1.12
CA LEU A 81 5.23 6.46 0.22
C LEU A 81 6.65 5.89 0.25
N VAL A 82 7.19 5.64 1.45
CA VAL A 82 8.53 5.10 1.62
C VAL A 82 8.62 3.67 1.11
N ALA A 83 7.63 2.82 1.41
CA ALA A 83 7.63 1.43 0.96
C ALA A 83 7.54 1.30 -0.57
N TYR A 84 6.60 2.01 -1.20
CA TYR A 84 6.45 2.01 -2.65
C TYR A 84 7.65 2.71 -3.30
N GLY A 85 8.10 3.83 -2.74
CA GLY A 85 9.31 4.51 -3.19
C GLY A 85 10.56 3.63 -3.14
N THR A 86 10.68 2.75 -2.14
CA THR A 86 11.80 1.80 -2.07
C THR A 86 11.80 0.88 -3.29
N TYR A 87 10.64 0.35 -3.69
CA TYR A 87 10.50 -0.47 -4.89
C TYR A 87 10.71 0.36 -6.17
N ASP A 88 9.93 1.41 -6.36
CA ASP A 88 9.89 2.16 -7.61
C ASP A 88 11.16 2.96 -7.90
N LEU A 89 11.76 3.62 -6.90
CA LEU A 89 12.98 4.40 -7.10
C LEU A 89 14.18 3.47 -7.31
N THR A 90 14.20 2.31 -6.66
CA THR A 90 15.26 1.31 -6.87
C THR A 90 15.16 0.69 -8.25
N ASN A 91 13.94 0.34 -8.71
CA ASN A 91 13.73 -0.12 -10.07
C ASN A 91 14.08 0.96 -11.09
N GLN A 92 13.70 2.21 -10.84
CA GLN A 92 14.08 3.33 -11.70
C GLN A 92 15.60 3.51 -11.80
N ALA A 93 16.33 3.23 -10.72
CA ALA A 93 17.79 3.30 -10.70
C ALA A 93 18.48 2.09 -11.36
N THR A 94 17.81 0.92 -11.44
CA THR A 94 18.45 -0.35 -11.82
C THR A 94 17.95 -0.93 -13.15
N ILE A 95 16.76 -0.55 -13.62
CA ILE A 95 16.15 -1.02 -14.87
C ILE A 95 16.17 0.10 -15.91
N SER A 96 16.94 -0.09 -16.99
CA SER A 96 17.24 0.97 -17.98
C SER A 96 16.02 1.65 -18.60
N ASN A 97 14.92 0.93 -18.80
CA ASN A 97 13.71 1.45 -19.45
C ASN A 97 12.53 1.60 -18.47
N TRP A 98 12.80 1.77 -17.18
CA TRP A 98 11.74 1.94 -16.18
C TRP A 98 11.00 3.28 -16.38
N PRO A 99 9.67 3.29 -16.55
CA PRO A 99 8.93 4.53 -16.80
C PRO A 99 8.79 5.38 -15.52
N ILE A 100 9.32 6.61 -15.53
CA ILE A 100 9.20 7.54 -14.39
C ILE A 100 7.75 7.79 -13.95
N LEU A 101 6.80 7.75 -14.89
CA LEU A 101 5.39 7.94 -14.57
C LEU A 101 4.83 6.77 -13.74
N VAL A 102 5.34 5.54 -13.92
CA VAL A 102 4.97 4.41 -13.05
C VAL A 102 5.41 4.71 -11.63
N THR A 103 6.68 5.10 -11.43
CA THR A 103 7.21 5.50 -10.12
C THR A 103 6.35 6.54 -9.42
N ILE A 104 6.02 7.64 -10.10
CA ILE A 104 5.23 8.72 -9.49
C ILE A 104 3.82 8.24 -9.11
N VAL A 105 3.13 7.57 -10.03
CA VAL A 105 1.75 7.13 -9.82
C VAL A 105 1.68 6.08 -8.73
N ASP A 106 2.60 5.12 -8.72
CA ASP A 106 2.59 4.02 -7.76
C ASP A 106 2.97 4.50 -6.36
N MET A 107 3.93 5.43 -6.23
CA MET A 107 4.24 6.08 -4.95
C MET A 107 3.06 6.89 -4.39
N LEU A 108 2.35 7.64 -5.23
CA LEU A 108 1.16 8.38 -4.82
C LEU A 108 0.03 7.44 -4.39
N TRP A 109 -0.18 6.36 -5.14
CA TRP A 109 -1.16 5.33 -4.77
C TRP A 109 -0.77 4.65 -3.46
N GLY A 110 0.48 4.22 -3.31
CA GLY A 110 1.02 3.60 -2.10
C GLY A 110 0.82 4.47 -0.86
N ALA A 111 1.08 5.77 -0.97
CA ALA A 111 0.79 6.73 0.09
C ALA A 111 -0.71 6.80 0.39
N PHE A 112 -1.54 7.02 -0.63
CA PHE A 112 -2.98 7.15 -0.44
C PHE A 112 -3.63 5.89 0.16
N VAL A 113 -3.38 4.72 -0.44
CA VAL A 113 -3.99 3.43 -0.07
C VAL A 113 -3.59 3.03 1.34
N THR A 114 -2.34 3.27 1.74
CA THR A 114 -1.88 2.95 3.08
C THR A 114 -2.49 3.89 4.11
N GLY A 115 -2.48 5.20 3.85
CA GLY A 115 -3.08 6.21 4.72
C GLY A 115 -4.57 5.96 4.97
N ILE A 116 -5.34 5.73 3.91
CA ILE A 116 -6.79 5.47 4.05
C ILE A 116 -7.07 4.12 4.72
N SER A 117 -6.29 3.08 4.43
CA SER A 117 -6.42 1.78 5.08
C SER A 117 -6.13 1.87 6.58
N SER A 118 -5.13 2.66 6.99
CA SER A 118 -4.84 2.91 8.41
C SER A 118 -6.01 3.61 9.11
N VAL A 119 -6.57 4.66 8.50
CA VAL A 119 -7.73 5.40 9.06
C VAL A 119 -8.94 4.48 9.22
N LEU A 120 -9.32 3.76 8.16
CA LEU A 120 -10.48 2.87 8.18
C LEU A 120 -10.30 1.72 9.17
N THR A 121 -9.07 1.19 9.29
CA THR A 121 -8.76 0.15 10.28
C THR A 121 -8.98 0.65 11.70
N ILE A 122 -8.50 1.85 12.03
CA ILE A 122 -8.70 2.42 13.38
C ILE A 122 -10.18 2.67 13.65
N TYR A 123 -10.91 3.19 12.66
CA TYR A 123 -12.35 3.43 12.80
C TYR A 123 -13.10 2.14 13.12
N ILE A 124 -12.90 1.10 12.32
CA ILE A 124 -13.51 -0.23 12.56
C ILE A 124 -13.06 -0.82 13.90
N PHE A 125 -11.77 -0.68 14.24
CA PHE A 125 -11.25 -1.23 15.49
C PHE A 125 -11.89 -0.56 16.72
N LYS A 126 -12.07 0.77 16.68
CA LYS A 126 -12.73 1.53 17.74
C LYS A 126 -14.23 1.27 17.85
N THR A 127 -14.91 0.90 16.75
CA THR A 127 -16.36 0.67 16.75
C THR A 127 -16.74 -0.75 17.19
N PHE A 128 -15.91 -1.75 16.90
CA PHE A 128 -16.29 -3.16 17.07
C PHE A 128 -15.44 -3.94 18.10
N PHE A 129 -14.30 -3.40 18.54
CA PHE A 129 -13.36 -4.12 19.41
C PHE A 129 -12.97 -3.35 20.68
N LEU A 130 -13.48 -2.13 20.86
CA LEU A 130 -13.46 -1.33 22.08
C LEU A 130 -14.90 -1.07 22.51
#